data_AF-A0A060WAK5-F1
#
_entry.id   AF-A0A060WAK5-F1
#
_cell.length_a   1.000
_cell.length_b   1.000
_cell.length_c   1.000
_cell.angle_alpha   90.00
_cell.angle_beta   90.00
_cell.angle_gamma   90.00
#
_symmetry.space_group_name_H-M   'P 1'
#
loop_
_entity.id
_entity.type
_entity.pdbx_description
1 polymer ?
#
loop_
_entity_poly.entity_id
_entity_poly.type
_entity_poly.pdbx_seq_one_letter_code
_entity_poly.pdbx_strand_id
1 'polypeptide(L)'
;MSISSLYRSLGGWGFGGKGSVLPSCVKSRKWQFHSQKSSVLQCYFGNSGLYCNTPDMASKGTKETIVNKLGFKSSGSKQAEAEMDRLRKENAHLKQKMDEISKRTTRPPDSDKSKLLERILSLETSRERNTQQLLAKDKELETLRQHLHSNGGEVVASLQAQLDQGRREAEYREKLFQSLSEETGNLKNKLVGVSARCQALEKQGPDLQNGQGLTGEVAVVEDHLRDALEKNQQWLVYDQQREAYVKAVLARTLEMEQQLNQANEALQQQHKEGSLDAPEKSSSQLQEHYDKLLLQAKQDVEAQKEAAARAQGELGELQRRYEERCMELVEAREQLRAERLSSRYTVGEERKCSADRADRMRSELDSMDARLEEERKRSAELLLQV
;
A
#
# COMPACT_ATOMS: atom_id res chain seq x y z
N MET A 1 -26.08 18.78 19.63
CA MET A 1 -24.64 18.84 19.27
C MET A 1 -24.54 19.29 17.83
N SER A 2 -23.96 20.47 17.57
CA SER A 2 -23.50 20.92 16.24
C SER A 2 -22.55 22.09 16.46
N ILE A 3 -21.32 22.01 15.94
CA ILE A 3 -20.39 23.14 15.84
C ILE A 3 -19.76 23.04 14.45
N SER A 4 -19.84 24.13 13.68
CA SER A 4 -19.20 24.26 12.38
C SER A 4 -18.25 25.46 12.41
N SER A 5 -17.19 25.39 11.61
CA SER A 5 -16.20 26.46 11.38
C SER A 5 -15.31 26.82 12.57
N LEU A 6 -14.03 26.42 12.48
CA LEU A 6 -12.93 27.36 12.20
C LEU A 6 -11.60 26.60 12.11
N TYR A 7 -10.85 26.80 11.03
CA TYR A 7 -9.42 27.15 11.09
C TYR A 7 -8.96 27.73 9.75
N ARG A 8 -7.97 28.63 9.79
CA ARG A 8 -7.36 29.28 8.61
C ARG A 8 -5.94 28.77 8.39
N SER A 9 -5.50 28.79 7.12
CA SER A 9 -4.18 29.22 6.62
C SER A 9 -2.89 28.74 7.30
N LEU A 10 -1.95 28.20 6.51
CA LEU A 10 -0.60 28.78 6.31
C LEU A 10 0.29 27.93 5.37
N GLY A 11 1.03 28.59 4.47
CA GLY A 11 2.21 28.05 3.76
C GLY A 11 1.92 27.03 2.63
N GLY A 12 2.57 27.08 1.46
CA GLY A 12 3.64 27.97 0.99
C GLY A 12 5.06 27.40 1.18
N TRP A 13 6.00 27.89 0.36
CA TRP A 13 7.35 27.36 0.09
C TRP A 13 7.41 26.23 -0.94
N GLY A 14 8.23 26.44 -1.97
CA GLY A 14 8.69 25.42 -2.90
C GLY A 14 10.15 25.70 -3.28
N PHE A 15 10.86 24.68 -3.75
CA PHE A 15 12.20 24.83 -4.33
C PHE A 15 12.36 23.82 -5.48
N GLY A 16 12.99 24.26 -6.57
CA GLY A 16 13.29 23.40 -7.72
C GLY A 16 14.66 22.74 -7.59
N GLY A 17 14.79 21.50 -8.09
CA GLY A 17 16.06 20.79 -8.19
C GLY A 17 16.14 19.99 -9.49
N LYS A 18 17.14 20.28 -10.33
CA LYS A 18 17.39 19.51 -11.57
C LYS A 18 18.19 18.25 -11.23
N GLY A 19 17.60 17.07 -11.42
CA GLY A 19 18.31 15.79 -11.32
C GLY A 19 18.92 15.39 -12.67
N SER A 20 20.24 15.36 -12.78
CA SER A 20 20.96 14.95 -13.98
C SER A 20 21.15 13.43 -14.07
N VAL A 21 20.92 12.86 -15.25
CA VAL A 21 21.24 11.46 -15.58
C VAL A 21 22.75 11.24 -15.68
N LEU A 22 23.27 10.13 -15.15
CA LEU A 22 24.28 9.23 -15.76
C LEU A 22 24.49 8.00 -14.84
N PRO A 23 24.92 6.83 -15.36
CA PRO A 23 24.92 5.56 -14.62
C PRO A 23 26.27 5.19 -13.99
N SER A 24 26.27 4.15 -13.14
CA SER A 24 27.47 3.38 -12.81
C SER A 24 27.14 1.89 -12.66
N CYS A 25 27.57 1.09 -13.64
CA CYS A 25 27.38 -0.36 -13.64
C CYS A 25 28.73 -1.04 -13.38
N VAL A 26 28.97 -1.49 -12.14
CA VAL A 26 30.17 -2.22 -11.76
C VAL A 26 29.79 -3.58 -11.19
N LYS A 27 30.00 -4.64 -11.98
CA LYS A 27 29.86 -6.03 -11.54
C LYS A 27 31.02 -6.36 -10.58
N SER A 28 30.72 -6.65 -9.31
CA SER A 28 31.69 -7.25 -8.39
C SER A 28 31.41 -8.74 -8.18
N ARG A 29 32.45 -9.53 -7.96
CA ARG A 29 32.40 -11.01 -8.12
C ARG A 29 32.15 -11.72 -6.80
N LYS A 30 31.26 -12.72 -6.84
CA LYS A 30 30.99 -13.64 -5.73
C LYS A 30 32.21 -14.53 -5.47
N TRP A 31 32.94 -14.27 -4.38
CA TRP A 31 33.93 -15.20 -3.84
C TRP A 31 33.29 -16.06 -2.75
N GLN A 32 33.50 -17.37 -2.83
CA GLN A 32 32.86 -18.37 -1.97
C GLN A 32 33.94 -19.32 -1.46
N PHE A 33 34.46 -19.06 -0.26
CA PHE A 33 35.50 -19.90 0.33
C PHE A 33 34.92 -21.21 0.87
N HIS A 34 35.43 -22.33 0.36
CA HIS A 34 35.28 -23.63 1.01
C HIS A 34 36.31 -23.77 2.14
N SER A 35 35.89 -24.38 3.24
CA SER A 35 36.79 -24.86 4.29
C SER A 35 37.07 -26.35 4.08
N GLN A 36 38.32 -26.72 3.85
CA GLN A 36 38.79 -28.09 3.98
C GLN A 36 40.16 -28.13 4.68
N LYS A 37 40.43 -29.27 5.30
CA LYS A 37 41.55 -29.53 6.19
C LYS A 37 42.80 -29.91 5.39
N SER A 38 43.98 -29.64 5.95
CA SER A 38 45.09 -30.60 5.91
C SER A 38 45.97 -30.44 7.15
N SER A 39 46.95 -31.33 7.33
CA SER A 39 47.76 -31.46 8.54
C SER A 39 49.18 -31.92 8.20
N VAL A 40 50.08 -31.82 9.18
CA VAL A 40 51.44 -32.42 9.22
C VAL A 40 52.45 -31.87 8.18
N LEU A 41 53.48 -31.16 8.65
CA LEU A 41 54.83 -31.76 8.75
C LEU A 41 55.81 -30.93 9.60
N GLN A 42 56.95 -31.55 9.89
CA GLN A 42 58.03 -31.12 10.78
C GLN A 42 59.34 -31.08 9.99
N CYS A 43 60.24 -30.11 10.22
CA CYS A 43 61.67 -30.31 9.96
C CYS A 43 62.56 -29.27 10.69
N TYR A 44 63.84 -29.63 10.86
CA TYR A 44 64.90 -28.84 11.51
C TYR A 44 65.72 -28.03 10.50
N PHE A 45 66.45 -27.02 10.96
CA PHE A 45 67.87 -26.81 10.60
C PHE A 45 68.60 -25.98 11.69
N GLY A 46 69.94 -26.02 11.70
CA GLY A 46 70.81 -25.31 12.65
C GLY A 46 72.17 -24.92 12.04
N ASN A 47 73.25 -24.92 12.85
CA ASN A 47 74.65 -24.56 12.54
C ASN A 47 74.98 -23.04 12.36
N SER A 48 76.22 -22.54 12.54
CA SER A 48 77.40 -22.94 13.37
C SER A 48 78.60 -21.97 13.16
N GLY A 49 79.54 -21.84 14.12
CA GLY A 49 80.88 -21.23 13.93
C GLY A 49 81.28 -20.29 15.11
N LEU A 50 82.32 -20.51 15.92
CA LEU A 50 83.80 -20.60 15.69
C LEU A 50 84.45 -19.21 15.44
N TYR A 51 85.59 -18.82 16.05
CA TYR A 51 86.89 -19.53 16.11
C TYR A 51 87.84 -19.07 17.26
N CYS A 52 88.58 -20.04 17.86
CA CYS A 52 89.99 -20.06 18.33
C CYS A 52 90.58 -18.97 19.31
N ASN A 53 91.75 -19.13 19.97
CA ASN A 53 92.91 -20.05 19.82
C ASN A 53 93.54 -20.50 21.17
N THR A 54 94.32 -21.60 21.11
CA THR A 54 95.21 -22.21 22.14
C THR A 54 96.70 -22.00 21.73
N PRO A 55 97.79 -22.60 22.31
CA PRO A 55 97.98 -23.63 23.37
C PRO A 55 98.83 -23.10 24.57
N ASP A 56 99.59 -23.83 25.41
CA ASP A 56 100.13 -25.22 25.45
C ASP A 56 100.37 -25.64 26.95
N MET A 57 101.15 -26.64 27.43
CA MET A 57 102.23 -27.52 26.90
C MET A 57 102.30 -28.85 27.73
N ALA A 58 103.35 -29.65 27.51
CA ALA A 58 103.69 -30.90 28.22
C ALA A 58 103.89 -30.74 29.75
N SER A 59 103.60 -31.70 30.64
CA SER A 59 103.62 -33.19 30.63
C SER A 59 104.97 -33.86 31.00
N LYS A 60 104.97 -34.58 32.14
CA LYS A 60 105.59 -35.91 32.44
C LYS A 60 105.73 -36.12 33.95
N GLY A 61 105.65 -37.37 34.45
CA GLY A 61 105.88 -37.62 35.87
C GLY A 61 105.59 -39.01 36.47
N THR A 62 105.22 -40.02 35.69
CA THR A 62 104.94 -41.37 36.24
C THR A 62 106.17 -41.95 36.95
N LYS A 63 106.02 -42.38 38.21
CA LYS A 63 106.90 -43.42 38.76
C LYS A 63 106.24 -44.31 39.80
N GLU A 64 106.14 -45.57 39.43
CA GLU A 64 105.79 -46.72 40.28
C GLU A 64 106.87 -46.88 41.38
N THR A 65 106.49 -47.16 42.64
CA THR A 65 106.17 -48.49 43.23
C THR A 65 107.42 -49.33 43.53
N ILE A 66 107.27 -50.32 44.42
CA ILE A 66 108.25 -51.37 44.79
C ILE A 66 109.34 -50.95 45.80
N VAL A 67 108.93 -51.01 47.08
CA VAL A 67 109.58 -51.76 48.16
C VAL A 67 111.12 -51.69 48.29
N ASN A 68 111.60 -51.09 49.38
CA ASN A 68 112.57 -51.75 50.27
C ASN A 68 112.65 -51.11 51.68
N LYS A 69 112.44 -51.96 52.70
CA LYS A 69 113.21 -52.04 53.97
C LYS A 69 113.77 -50.73 54.58
N LEU A 70 112.95 -50.03 55.36
CA LEU A 70 113.31 -49.34 56.63
C LEU A 70 114.66 -48.55 56.71
N GLY A 71 114.78 -47.38 56.05
CA GLY A 71 115.45 -46.18 56.63
C GLY A 71 116.80 -45.63 56.09
N PHE A 72 116.89 -44.28 56.03
CA PHE A 72 118.06 -43.35 56.11
C PHE A 72 119.15 -43.18 54.99
N LYS A 73 119.38 -41.89 54.61
CA LYS A 73 120.65 -41.20 54.13
C LYS A 73 121.11 -41.41 52.65
N SER A 74 121.93 -40.53 51.99
CA SER A 74 122.21 -39.06 52.09
C SER A 74 123.14 -38.54 50.92
N SER A 75 123.19 -37.22 50.66
CA SER A 75 124.12 -36.46 49.73
C SER A 75 123.97 -36.72 48.21
N GLY A 76 124.57 -35.96 47.26
CA GLY A 76 125.42 -34.74 47.19
C GLY A 76 125.80 -34.41 45.71
N SER A 77 126.49 -33.33 45.28
CA SER A 77 127.02 -32.14 45.98
C SER A 77 127.17 -30.84 45.13
N LYS A 78 128.10 -30.70 44.16
CA LYS A 78 128.92 -29.45 44.06
C LYS A 78 128.78 -28.40 42.92
N GLN A 79 128.43 -28.72 41.65
CA GLN A 79 128.68 -27.84 40.47
C GLN A 79 127.87 -26.51 40.42
N ALA A 80 126.86 -26.33 41.27
CA ALA A 80 125.83 -25.29 41.14
C ALA A 80 126.25 -23.82 41.42
N GLU A 81 127.45 -23.59 41.97
CA GLU A 81 127.81 -22.28 42.55
C GLU A 81 128.05 -21.17 41.52
N ALA A 82 128.75 -21.47 40.41
CA ALA A 82 129.12 -20.47 39.39
C ALA A 82 127.93 -19.99 38.53
N GLU A 83 126.89 -20.81 38.39
CA GLU A 83 125.71 -20.50 37.58
C GLU A 83 124.84 -19.40 38.24
N MET A 84 124.77 -19.42 39.59
CA MET A 84 124.04 -18.44 40.39
C MET A 84 124.54 -16.99 40.17
N ASP A 85 125.84 -16.78 39.97
CA ASP A 85 126.41 -15.44 39.77
C ASP A 85 126.14 -14.85 38.38
N ARG A 86 125.90 -15.68 37.36
CA ARG A 86 125.45 -15.20 36.06
C ARG A 86 124.00 -14.71 36.14
N LEU A 87 123.12 -15.52 36.75
CA LEU A 87 121.71 -15.19 36.94
C LEU A 87 121.50 -13.91 37.74
N ARG A 88 122.33 -13.65 38.77
CA ARG A 88 122.30 -12.40 39.55
C ARG A 88 122.48 -11.14 38.67
N LYS A 89 123.35 -11.19 37.65
CA LYS A 89 123.65 -10.04 36.77
C LYS A 89 122.54 -9.74 35.78
N GLU A 90 121.93 -10.77 35.17
CA GLU A 90 120.77 -10.58 34.28
C GLU A 90 119.54 -10.07 35.05
N ASN A 91 119.33 -10.55 36.28
CA ASN A 91 118.24 -10.08 37.15
C ASN A 91 118.32 -8.57 37.45
N ALA A 92 119.53 -8.04 37.64
CA ALA A 92 119.75 -6.61 37.85
C ALA A 92 119.40 -5.76 36.60
N HIS A 93 119.82 -6.20 35.41
CA HIS A 93 119.51 -5.50 34.15
C HIS A 93 118.01 -5.53 33.81
N LEU A 94 117.31 -6.64 34.09
CA LEU A 94 115.85 -6.72 33.88
C LEU A 94 115.08 -5.73 34.77
N LYS A 95 115.49 -5.55 36.04
CA LYS A 95 114.88 -4.54 36.94
C LYS A 95 114.98 -3.12 36.38
N GLN A 96 116.15 -2.73 35.85
CA GLN A 96 116.36 -1.39 35.30
C GLN A 96 115.40 -1.07 34.14
N LYS A 97 115.13 -2.05 33.24
CA LYS A 97 114.14 -1.87 32.16
C LYS A 97 112.70 -1.79 32.67
N MET A 98 112.40 -2.47 33.76
CA MET A 98 111.09 -2.42 34.43
C MET A 98 110.80 -1.01 34.98
N ASP A 99 111.81 -0.34 35.55
CA ASP A 99 111.69 1.03 36.07
C ASP A 99 111.45 2.07 34.97
N GLU A 100 112.07 1.93 33.80
CA GLU A 100 111.85 2.86 32.66
C GLU A 100 110.42 2.76 32.10
N ILE A 101 109.90 1.54 31.97
CA ILE A 101 108.50 1.30 31.57
C ILE A 101 107.56 1.91 32.61
N SER A 102 107.83 1.67 33.90
CA SER A 102 107.01 2.18 35.01
C SER A 102 106.95 3.71 35.01
N LYS A 103 108.07 4.40 34.73
CA LYS A 103 108.13 5.87 34.63
C LYS A 103 107.35 6.43 33.45
N ARG A 104 107.27 5.74 32.31
CA ARG A 104 106.47 6.19 31.15
C ARG A 104 104.96 6.06 31.36
N THR A 105 104.52 5.17 32.24
CA THR A 105 103.09 4.97 32.60
C THR A 105 102.57 6.00 33.64
N THR A 106 103.36 7.03 33.99
CA THR A 106 103.01 8.00 35.05
C THR A 106 101.98 9.07 34.67
N ARG A 107 101.58 9.21 33.40
CA ARG A 107 100.36 9.95 33.05
C ARG A 107 99.16 9.10 33.49
N PRO A 108 98.37 9.50 34.50
CA PRO A 108 97.51 8.58 35.23
C PRO A 108 96.39 8.01 34.33
N PRO A 109 96.41 6.70 33.99
CA PRO A 109 95.45 6.10 33.08
C PRO A 109 94.02 6.12 33.64
N ASP A 110 93.88 6.15 34.97
CA ASP A 110 92.59 6.23 35.65
C ASP A 110 91.82 7.53 35.38
N SER A 111 92.49 8.62 34.99
CA SER A 111 91.82 9.91 34.76
C SER A 111 90.92 9.93 33.52
N ASP A 112 91.39 9.36 32.40
CA ASP A 112 90.61 9.24 31.16
C ASP A 112 89.71 7.99 31.18
N LYS A 113 90.12 6.94 31.90
CA LYS A 113 89.29 5.76 32.23
C LYS A 113 88.08 6.11 33.12
N SER A 114 88.21 7.02 34.09
CA SER A 114 87.08 7.50 34.90
C SER A 114 86.04 8.20 34.04
N LYS A 115 86.47 9.15 33.20
CA LYS A 115 85.59 9.84 32.24
C LYS A 115 84.90 8.88 31.27
N LEU A 116 85.62 7.84 30.82
CA LEU A 116 85.06 6.80 29.96
C LEU A 116 83.98 5.98 30.69
N LEU A 117 84.22 5.60 31.95
CA LEU A 117 83.23 4.89 32.78
C LEU A 117 82.01 5.76 33.09
N GLU A 118 82.19 7.02 33.47
CA GLU A 118 81.10 7.99 33.63
C GLU A 118 80.30 8.17 32.33
N ARG A 119 80.99 8.23 31.18
CA ARG A 119 80.35 8.32 29.87
C ARG A 119 79.54 7.06 29.57
N ILE A 120 80.09 5.86 29.79
CA ILE A 120 79.39 4.58 29.62
C ILE A 120 78.15 4.52 30.52
N LEU A 121 78.28 4.85 31.81
CA LEU A 121 77.14 4.88 32.75
C LEU A 121 76.07 5.90 32.32
N SER A 122 76.47 7.09 31.87
CA SER A 122 75.52 8.10 31.35
C SER A 122 74.77 7.62 30.11
N LEU A 123 75.44 6.91 29.20
CA LEU A 123 74.87 6.37 27.98
C LEU A 123 73.95 5.18 28.27
N GLU A 124 74.37 4.25 29.13
CA GLU A 124 73.57 3.08 29.49
C GLU A 124 72.29 3.48 30.25
N THR A 125 72.38 4.45 31.18
CA THR A 125 71.20 5.00 31.85
C THR A 125 70.30 5.78 30.88
N SER A 126 70.84 6.37 29.81
CA SER A 126 70.05 7.04 28.77
C SER A 126 69.37 6.06 27.81
N ARG A 127 70.07 4.97 27.47
CA ARG A 127 69.57 3.83 26.70
C ARG A 127 68.43 3.14 27.43
N GLU A 128 68.60 2.79 28.70
CA GLU A 128 67.57 2.12 29.49
C GLU A 128 66.29 2.98 29.60
N ARG A 129 66.41 4.29 29.84
CA ARG A 129 65.26 5.21 29.79
C ARG A 129 64.58 5.23 28.41
N ASN A 130 65.34 5.20 27.32
CA ASN A 130 64.78 5.11 25.96
C ASN A 130 64.04 3.77 25.76
N THR A 131 64.62 2.65 26.15
CA THR A 131 63.99 1.33 26.07
C THR A 131 62.70 1.27 26.88
N GLN A 132 62.67 1.84 28.09
CA GLN A 132 61.45 1.94 28.90
C GLN A 132 60.39 2.85 28.25
N GLN A 133 60.79 3.98 27.64
CA GLN A 133 59.87 4.88 26.92
C GLN A 133 59.29 4.23 25.65
N LEU A 134 60.10 3.48 24.89
CA LEU A 134 59.65 2.71 23.74
C LEU A 134 58.64 1.63 24.17
N LEU A 135 58.95 0.83 25.20
CA LEU A 135 58.04 -0.18 25.73
C LEU A 135 56.73 0.41 26.31
N ALA A 136 56.74 1.65 26.77
CA ALA A 136 55.52 2.37 27.15
C ALA A 136 54.70 2.79 25.91
N LYS A 137 55.36 3.30 24.87
CA LYS A 137 54.72 3.71 23.61
C LYS A 137 54.21 2.54 22.78
N ASP A 138 54.88 1.40 22.79
CA ASP A 138 54.40 0.17 22.15
C ASP A 138 53.08 -0.32 22.79
N LYS A 139 52.98 -0.24 24.13
CA LYS A 139 51.74 -0.56 24.85
C LYS A 139 50.61 0.43 24.53
N GLU A 140 50.91 1.72 24.44
CA GLU A 140 49.96 2.76 24.05
C GLU A 140 49.45 2.58 22.61
N LEU A 141 50.35 2.28 21.66
CA LEU A 141 49.98 1.94 20.29
C LEU A 141 49.10 0.69 20.23
N GLU A 142 49.39 -0.32 21.05
CA GLU A 142 48.63 -1.56 21.06
C GLU A 142 47.23 -1.40 21.67
N THR A 143 47.07 -0.61 22.74
CA THR A 143 45.72 -0.27 23.26
C THR A 143 44.92 0.57 22.26
N LEU A 144 45.55 1.52 21.55
CA LEU A 144 44.91 2.30 20.50
C LEU A 144 44.48 1.42 19.30
N ARG A 145 45.30 0.45 18.89
CA ARG A 145 44.92 -0.54 17.87
C ARG A 145 43.72 -1.36 18.31
N GLN A 146 43.72 -1.87 19.54
CA GLN A 146 42.62 -2.70 20.05
C GLN A 146 41.32 -1.90 20.13
N HIS A 147 41.38 -0.65 20.61
CA HIS A 147 40.24 0.27 20.65
C HIS A 147 39.69 0.61 19.25
N LEU A 148 40.57 0.79 18.25
CA LEU A 148 40.16 0.97 16.85
C LEU A 148 39.51 -0.30 16.26
N HIS A 149 39.99 -1.49 16.62
CA HIS A 149 39.38 -2.76 16.16
C HIS A 149 38.02 -3.01 16.81
N SER A 150 37.86 -2.78 18.12
CA SER A 150 36.55 -2.94 18.79
C SER A 150 35.54 -1.90 18.30
N ASN A 151 35.85 -0.62 18.47
CA ASN A 151 34.87 0.44 18.28
C ASN A 151 34.68 0.76 16.80
N GLY A 152 35.76 0.74 16.00
CA GLY A 152 35.68 0.87 14.55
C GLY A 152 34.96 -0.32 13.90
N GLY A 153 35.24 -1.55 14.37
CA GLY A 153 34.56 -2.76 13.91
C GLY A 153 33.06 -2.72 14.16
N GLU A 154 32.64 -2.38 15.38
CA GLU A 154 31.22 -2.27 15.75
C GLU A 154 30.49 -1.17 14.96
N VAL A 155 31.06 0.03 14.84
CA VAL A 155 30.47 1.13 14.08
C VAL A 155 30.34 0.79 12.59
N VAL A 156 31.38 0.18 11.98
CA VAL A 156 31.32 -0.26 10.57
C VAL A 156 30.29 -1.37 10.37
N ALA A 157 30.21 -2.35 11.27
CA ALA A 157 29.19 -3.41 11.20
C ALA A 157 27.76 -2.86 11.34
N SER A 158 27.54 -1.91 12.26
CA SER A 158 26.26 -1.24 12.48
C SER A 158 25.82 -0.43 11.25
N LEU A 159 26.72 0.39 10.68
CA LEU A 159 26.46 1.15 9.46
C LEU A 159 26.20 0.24 8.25
N GLN A 160 26.96 -0.85 8.10
CA GLN A 160 26.71 -1.84 7.05
C GLN A 160 25.33 -2.50 7.19
N ALA A 161 24.95 -2.89 8.42
CA ALA A 161 23.63 -3.45 8.69
C ALA A 161 22.48 -2.46 8.41
N GLN A 162 22.68 -1.16 8.71
CA GLN A 162 21.72 -0.09 8.36
C GLN A 162 21.60 0.09 6.83
N LEU A 163 22.70 0.05 6.08
CA LEU A 163 22.67 0.13 4.61
C LEU A 163 21.98 -1.08 3.98
N ASP A 164 22.23 -2.29 4.47
CA ASP A 164 21.56 -3.51 3.98
C ASP A 164 20.10 -3.62 4.45
N GLN A 165 19.72 -2.96 5.55
CA GLN A 165 18.31 -2.75 5.93
C GLN A 165 17.62 -1.75 4.98
N GLY A 166 18.23 -0.59 4.74
CA GLY A 166 17.72 0.42 3.81
C GLY A 166 17.56 -0.12 2.38
N ARG A 167 18.49 -0.96 1.91
CA ARG A 167 18.36 -1.66 0.62
C ARG A 167 17.13 -2.58 0.61
N ARG A 168 16.95 -3.44 1.63
CA ARG A 168 15.80 -4.36 1.71
C ARG A 168 14.47 -3.62 1.79
N GLU A 169 14.42 -2.47 2.47
CA GLU A 169 13.23 -1.61 2.49
C GLU A 169 12.95 -0.95 1.14
N ALA A 170 13.98 -0.48 0.43
CA ALA A 170 13.83 0.07 -0.91
C ALA A 170 13.32 -1.00 -1.89
N GLU A 171 13.90 -2.22 -1.86
CA GLU A 171 13.44 -3.36 -2.67
C GLU A 171 11.99 -3.79 -2.34
N TYR A 172 11.56 -3.67 -1.09
CA TYR A 172 10.18 -3.95 -0.68
C TYR A 172 9.20 -2.88 -1.19
N ARG A 173 9.56 -1.59 -1.03
CA ARG A 173 8.74 -0.46 -1.54
C ARG A 173 8.61 -0.50 -3.06
N GLU A 174 9.70 -0.82 -3.77
CA GLU A 174 9.71 -0.97 -5.23
C GLU A 174 8.74 -2.08 -5.70
N LYS A 175 8.77 -3.26 -5.06
CA LYS A 175 7.82 -4.35 -5.37
C LYS A 175 6.36 -3.95 -5.12
N LEU A 176 6.10 -3.18 -4.06
CA LEU A 176 4.77 -2.65 -3.77
C LEU A 176 4.33 -1.62 -4.83
N PHE A 177 5.21 -0.72 -5.26
CA PHE A 177 4.92 0.22 -6.36
C PHE A 177 4.66 -0.51 -7.69
N GLN A 178 5.39 -1.58 -7.98
CA GLN A 178 5.15 -2.42 -9.16
C GLN A 178 3.75 -3.07 -9.11
N SER A 179 3.38 -3.73 -8.01
CA SER A 179 2.03 -4.31 -7.83
C SER A 179 0.93 -3.26 -7.98
N LEU A 180 1.06 -2.10 -7.32
CA LEU A 180 0.07 -1.02 -7.40
C LEU A 180 -0.02 -0.40 -8.79
N SER A 181 1.09 -0.34 -9.54
CA SER A 181 1.12 0.12 -10.93
C SER A 181 0.41 -0.87 -11.86
N GLU A 182 0.67 -2.16 -11.71
CA GLU A 182 -0.01 -3.24 -12.44
C GLU A 182 -1.51 -3.28 -12.12
N GLU A 183 -1.90 -3.17 -10.84
CA GLU A 183 -3.30 -3.06 -10.41
C GLU A 183 -3.98 -1.81 -10.99
N THR A 184 -3.31 -0.66 -10.99
CA THR A 184 -3.82 0.59 -11.58
C THR A 184 -4.00 0.45 -13.10
N GLY A 185 -3.06 -0.17 -13.80
CA GLY A 185 -3.17 -0.49 -15.23
C GLY A 185 -4.33 -1.45 -15.52
N ASN A 186 -4.47 -2.50 -14.70
CA ASN A 186 -5.57 -3.46 -14.80
C ASN A 186 -6.93 -2.81 -14.51
N LEU A 187 -7.04 -1.91 -13.53
CA LEU A 187 -8.24 -1.14 -13.24
C LEU A 187 -8.57 -0.16 -14.37
N LYS A 188 -7.57 0.51 -14.96
CA LYS A 188 -7.74 1.37 -16.14
C LYS A 188 -8.25 0.58 -17.35
N ASN A 189 -7.70 -0.62 -17.60
CA ASN A 189 -8.15 -1.50 -18.68
C ASN A 189 -9.57 -2.04 -18.43
N LYS A 190 -9.89 -2.43 -17.19
CA LYS A 190 -11.26 -2.81 -16.79
C LYS A 190 -12.23 -1.64 -16.96
N LEU A 191 -11.84 -0.41 -16.58
CA LEU A 191 -12.65 0.79 -16.74
C LEU A 191 -12.88 1.11 -18.23
N VAL A 192 -11.85 1.05 -19.08
CA VAL A 192 -12.01 1.21 -20.54
C VAL A 192 -12.96 0.14 -21.10
N GLY A 193 -12.85 -1.12 -20.66
CA GLY A 193 -13.77 -2.19 -21.05
C GLY A 193 -15.21 -1.98 -20.56
N VAL A 194 -15.41 -1.45 -19.35
CA VAL A 194 -16.73 -1.06 -18.83
C VAL A 194 -17.28 0.11 -19.64
N SER A 195 -16.52 1.19 -19.82
CA SER A 195 -16.92 2.36 -20.61
C SER A 195 -17.25 2.00 -22.05
N ALA A 196 -16.49 1.09 -22.68
CA ALA A 196 -16.79 0.59 -24.02
C ALA A 196 -18.10 -0.22 -24.05
N ARG A 197 -18.41 -1.03 -23.03
CA ARG A 197 -19.71 -1.71 -22.91
C ARG A 197 -20.86 -0.74 -22.62
N CYS A 198 -20.66 0.25 -21.76
CA CYS A 198 -21.66 1.30 -21.50
C CYS A 198 -21.94 2.09 -22.78
N GLN A 199 -20.91 2.51 -23.51
CA GLN A 199 -21.06 3.14 -24.83
C GLN A 199 -21.66 2.20 -25.88
N ALA A 200 -21.44 0.89 -25.80
CA ALA A 200 -22.07 -0.07 -26.71
C ALA A 200 -23.57 -0.22 -26.42
N LEU A 201 -23.97 -0.27 -25.15
CA LEU A 201 -25.38 -0.26 -24.72
C LEU A 201 -26.05 1.09 -25.05
N GLU A 202 -25.35 2.20 -24.85
CA GLU A 202 -25.81 3.55 -25.19
C GLU A 202 -25.91 3.79 -26.71
N LYS A 203 -25.03 3.15 -27.52
CA LYS A 203 -25.09 3.10 -28.99
C LYS A 203 -25.99 2.00 -29.55
N GLN A 204 -26.43 1.06 -28.72
CA GLN A 204 -27.64 0.28 -28.98
C GLN A 204 -28.89 1.11 -28.66
N GLY A 205 -28.78 2.12 -27.78
CA GLY A 205 -29.82 3.10 -27.46
C GLY A 205 -30.58 3.74 -28.64
N PRO A 206 -29.99 4.05 -29.81
CA PRO A 206 -30.71 4.57 -30.97
C PRO A 206 -31.52 3.50 -31.71
N ASP A 207 -31.01 2.26 -31.80
CA ASP A 207 -31.80 1.12 -32.32
C ASP A 207 -32.83 0.65 -31.28
N LEU A 208 -32.56 0.81 -29.98
CA LEU A 208 -33.49 0.56 -28.88
C LEU A 208 -34.52 1.69 -28.69
N GLN A 209 -34.33 2.87 -29.30
CA GLN A 209 -35.42 3.82 -29.55
C GLN A 209 -36.42 3.31 -30.60
N ASN A 210 -36.05 2.29 -31.38
CA ASN A 210 -36.95 1.44 -32.17
C ASN A 210 -37.14 0.02 -31.55
N GLY A 211 -36.53 -0.27 -30.39
CA GLY A 211 -36.42 -1.60 -29.83
C GLY A 211 -37.30 -1.79 -28.59
N GLN A 212 -38.53 -2.22 -28.83
CA GLN A 212 -39.58 -2.49 -27.83
C GLN A 212 -39.27 -3.65 -26.85
N GLY A 213 -38.02 -4.11 -26.77
CA GLY A 213 -37.55 -5.21 -25.91
C GLY A 213 -37.35 -4.76 -24.47
N LEU A 214 -36.12 -4.45 -24.05
CA LEU A 214 -35.77 -4.23 -22.64
C LEU A 214 -36.47 -3.02 -21.99
N THR A 215 -36.60 -1.90 -22.70
CA THR A 215 -37.42 -0.75 -22.23
C THR A 215 -38.90 -1.10 -22.21
N GLY A 216 -39.33 -2.01 -23.09
CA GLY A 216 -40.68 -2.60 -23.08
C GLY A 216 -40.91 -3.46 -21.86
N GLU A 217 -40.01 -4.40 -21.53
CA GLU A 217 -40.06 -5.23 -20.33
C GLU A 217 -40.10 -4.38 -19.04
N VAL A 218 -39.28 -3.33 -18.94
CA VAL A 218 -39.31 -2.42 -17.80
C VAL A 218 -40.65 -1.65 -17.74
N ALA A 219 -41.13 -1.08 -18.84
CA ALA A 219 -42.41 -0.38 -18.87
C ALA A 219 -43.59 -1.32 -18.57
N VAL A 220 -43.56 -2.55 -19.06
CA VAL A 220 -44.55 -3.61 -18.79
C VAL A 220 -44.52 -4.02 -17.32
N VAL A 221 -43.34 -4.14 -16.70
CA VAL A 221 -43.21 -4.39 -15.26
C VAL A 221 -43.73 -3.21 -14.44
N GLU A 222 -43.45 -1.96 -14.86
CA GLU A 222 -44.05 -0.79 -14.23
C GLU A 222 -45.58 -0.78 -14.36
N ASP A 223 -46.14 -1.11 -15.52
CA ASP A 223 -47.59 -1.18 -15.72
C ASP A 223 -48.21 -2.29 -14.86
N HIS A 224 -47.60 -3.48 -14.80
CA HIS A 224 -48.06 -4.55 -13.89
C HIS A 224 -47.98 -4.15 -12.41
N LEU A 225 -47.00 -3.32 -12.02
CA LEU A 225 -46.90 -2.76 -10.67
C LEU A 225 -47.96 -1.67 -10.42
N ARG A 226 -48.25 -0.81 -11.41
CA ARG A 226 -49.37 0.15 -11.35
C ARG A 226 -50.70 -0.58 -11.16
N ASP A 227 -50.98 -1.57 -11.99
CA ASP A 227 -52.14 -2.47 -11.92
C ASP A 227 -52.28 -3.16 -10.55
N ALA A 228 -51.18 -3.72 -10.03
CA ALA A 228 -51.18 -4.43 -8.76
C ALA A 228 -51.40 -3.48 -7.57
N LEU A 229 -50.83 -2.27 -7.61
CA LEU A 229 -51.06 -1.25 -6.59
C LEU A 229 -52.50 -0.74 -6.62
N GLU A 230 -53.07 -0.51 -7.80
CA GLU A 230 -54.48 -0.10 -7.92
C GLU A 230 -55.42 -1.20 -7.40
N LYS A 231 -55.21 -2.45 -7.81
CA LYS A 231 -56.00 -3.59 -7.33
C LYS A 231 -55.88 -3.77 -5.81
N ASN A 232 -54.68 -3.59 -5.23
CA ASN A 232 -54.50 -3.60 -3.77
C ASN A 232 -55.24 -2.44 -3.08
N GLN A 233 -55.27 -1.24 -3.68
CA GLN A 233 -56.02 -0.10 -3.16
C GLN A 233 -57.55 -0.33 -3.23
N GLN A 234 -58.04 -0.97 -4.31
CA GLN A 234 -59.44 -1.40 -4.45
C GLN A 234 -59.80 -2.46 -3.39
N TRP A 235 -58.95 -3.48 -3.18
CA TRP A 235 -59.14 -4.47 -2.11
C TRP A 235 -59.17 -3.84 -0.72
N LEU A 236 -58.30 -2.87 -0.43
CA LEU A 236 -58.28 -2.17 0.86
C LEU A 236 -59.57 -1.37 1.11
N VAL A 237 -60.11 -0.71 0.08
CA VAL A 237 -61.39 0.01 0.18
C VAL A 237 -62.56 -0.96 0.39
N TYR A 238 -62.58 -2.08 -0.34
CA TYR A 238 -63.57 -3.15 -0.14
C TYR A 238 -63.50 -3.75 1.28
N ASP A 239 -62.29 -3.95 1.82
CA ASP A 239 -62.07 -4.46 3.16
C ASP A 239 -62.63 -3.51 4.23
N GLN A 240 -62.33 -2.22 4.11
CA GLN A 240 -62.85 -1.17 4.99
C GLN A 240 -64.38 -1.05 4.91
N GLN A 241 -64.97 -1.14 3.70
CA GLN A 241 -66.43 -1.15 3.53
C GLN A 241 -67.07 -2.38 4.17
N ARG A 242 -66.46 -3.57 4.03
CA ARG A 242 -66.93 -4.80 4.66
C ARG A 242 -66.85 -4.72 6.19
N GLU A 243 -65.76 -4.18 6.74
CA GLU A 243 -65.66 -3.91 8.18
C GLU A 243 -66.73 -2.93 8.66
N ALA A 244 -66.95 -1.82 7.95
CA ALA A 244 -67.96 -0.82 8.30
C ALA A 244 -69.38 -1.42 8.30
N TYR A 245 -69.70 -2.23 7.29
CA TYR A 245 -70.97 -2.96 7.21
C TYR A 245 -71.14 -3.92 8.39
N VAL A 246 -70.14 -4.75 8.71
CA VAL A 246 -70.21 -5.68 9.85
C VAL A 246 -70.37 -4.93 11.18
N LYS A 247 -69.66 -3.81 11.38
CA LYS A 247 -69.80 -2.95 12.57
C LYS A 247 -71.21 -2.35 12.67
N ALA A 248 -71.80 -1.91 11.56
CA ALA A 248 -73.17 -1.39 11.51
C ALA A 248 -74.22 -2.47 11.79
N VAL A 249 -74.06 -3.68 11.24
CA VAL A 249 -74.95 -4.83 11.52
C VAL A 249 -74.89 -5.20 13.00
N LEU A 250 -73.69 -5.32 13.58
CA LEU A 250 -73.52 -5.62 15.01
C LEU A 250 -74.14 -4.55 15.92
N ALA A 251 -73.92 -3.26 15.60
CA ALA A 251 -74.57 -2.16 16.33
C ALA A 251 -76.10 -2.28 16.26
N ARG A 252 -76.67 -2.53 15.08
CA ARG A 252 -78.12 -2.69 14.93
C ARG A 252 -78.66 -3.94 15.62
N THR A 253 -77.91 -5.04 15.65
CA THR A 253 -78.28 -6.23 16.44
C THR A 253 -78.36 -5.90 17.92
N LEU A 254 -77.38 -5.18 18.47
CA LEU A 254 -77.37 -4.77 19.88
C LEU A 254 -78.50 -3.77 20.21
N GLU A 255 -78.82 -2.82 19.32
CA GLU A 255 -80.00 -1.95 19.46
C GLU A 255 -81.30 -2.76 19.56
N MET A 256 -81.49 -3.73 18.66
CA MET A 256 -82.68 -4.58 18.62
C MET A 256 -82.75 -5.52 19.84
N GLU A 257 -81.63 -6.06 20.30
CA GLU A 257 -81.54 -6.85 21.52
C GLU A 257 -81.87 -6.02 22.77
N GLN A 258 -81.37 -4.79 22.85
CA GLN A 258 -81.73 -3.85 23.92
C GLN A 258 -83.23 -3.51 23.91
N GLN A 259 -83.82 -3.27 22.74
CA GLN A 259 -85.26 -3.03 22.59
C GLN A 259 -86.11 -4.26 22.99
N LEU A 260 -85.68 -5.46 22.62
CA LEU A 260 -86.35 -6.71 23.01
C LEU A 260 -86.27 -6.94 24.52
N ASN A 261 -85.13 -6.68 25.15
CA ASN A 261 -84.97 -6.80 26.61
C ASN A 261 -85.85 -5.78 27.35
N GLN A 262 -85.87 -4.52 26.91
CA GLN A 262 -86.77 -3.49 27.47
C GLN A 262 -88.25 -3.84 27.29
N ALA A 263 -88.64 -4.37 26.13
CA ALA A 263 -90.02 -4.83 25.88
C ALA A 263 -90.40 -6.03 26.78
N ASN A 264 -89.48 -6.98 26.98
CA ASN A 264 -89.68 -8.11 27.89
C ASN A 264 -89.81 -7.67 29.36
N GLU A 265 -89.00 -6.71 29.81
CA GLU A 265 -89.11 -6.12 31.15
C GLU A 265 -90.45 -5.39 31.33
N ALA A 266 -90.89 -4.59 30.35
CA ALA A 266 -92.19 -3.92 30.37
C ALA A 266 -93.37 -4.91 30.38
N LEU A 267 -93.29 -6.00 29.61
CA LEU A 267 -94.30 -7.06 29.64
C LEU A 267 -94.33 -7.80 30.99
N GLN A 268 -93.18 -8.06 31.61
CA GLN A 268 -93.12 -8.63 32.96
C GLN A 268 -93.66 -7.69 34.05
N GLN A 269 -93.62 -6.37 33.83
CA GLN A 269 -94.27 -5.40 34.70
C GLN A 269 -95.79 -5.39 34.48
N GLN A 270 -96.28 -5.37 33.24
CA GLN A 270 -97.72 -5.45 32.96
C GLN A 270 -98.35 -6.77 33.43
N HIS A 271 -97.65 -7.91 33.30
CA HIS A 271 -98.09 -9.20 33.85
C HIS A 271 -98.18 -9.23 35.39
N LYS A 272 -97.61 -8.25 36.11
CA LYS A 272 -97.80 -8.09 37.56
C LYS A 272 -98.96 -7.16 37.93
N GLU A 273 -99.40 -6.30 37.01
CA GLU A 273 -100.35 -5.21 37.33
C GLU A 273 -101.69 -5.31 36.58
N GLY A 274 -101.80 -6.06 35.48
CA GLY A 274 -103.10 -6.24 34.83
C GLY A 274 -103.16 -7.22 33.65
N SER A 275 -103.76 -8.39 33.89
CA SER A 275 -104.81 -8.90 33.00
C SER A 275 -105.71 -9.91 33.72
N LEU A 276 -106.95 -9.50 33.97
CA LEU A 276 -108.11 -10.39 34.04
C LEU A 276 -108.93 -10.15 32.76
N ASP A 277 -109.47 -11.23 32.21
CA ASP A 277 -110.51 -11.31 31.17
C ASP A 277 -110.34 -10.58 29.80
N ALA A 278 -109.85 -11.38 28.84
CA ALA A 278 -110.62 -11.80 27.64
C ALA A 278 -110.88 -10.75 26.50
N PRO A 279 -111.35 -11.17 25.28
CA PRO A 279 -110.49 -10.99 24.10
C PRO A 279 -111.20 -10.49 22.80
N GLU A 280 -110.64 -10.88 21.64
CA GLU A 280 -111.19 -10.90 20.27
C GLU A 280 -111.17 -9.60 19.44
N LYS A 281 -111.56 -8.43 19.95
CA LYS A 281 -111.57 -7.20 19.12
C LYS A 281 -110.18 -6.70 18.71
N SER A 282 -109.13 -7.05 19.45
CA SER A 282 -107.74 -6.65 19.18
C SER A 282 -107.14 -7.27 17.91
N SER A 283 -107.66 -8.42 17.45
CA SER A 283 -107.07 -9.18 16.34
C SER A 283 -107.08 -8.42 15.01
N SER A 284 -108.21 -7.79 14.64
CA SER A 284 -108.34 -7.05 13.36
C SER A 284 -107.39 -5.87 13.28
N GLN A 285 -107.36 -5.04 14.33
CA GLN A 285 -106.50 -3.84 14.36
C GLN A 285 -105.01 -4.18 14.36
N LEU A 286 -104.63 -5.29 15.03
CA LEU A 286 -103.27 -5.80 15.01
C LEU A 286 -102.89 -6.33 13.61
N GLN A 287 -103.81 -7.03 12.94
CA GLN A 287 -103.60 -7.48 11.56
C GLN A 287 -103.47 -6.31 10.58
N GLU A 288 -104.37 -5.32 10.63
CA GLU A 288 -104.31 -4.08 9.84
C GLU A 288 -102.98 -3.33 10.03
N HIS A 289 -102.45 -3.31 11.26
CA HIS A 289 -101.14 -2.72 11.55
C HIS A 289 -99.99 -3.50 10.87
N TYR A 290 -100.00 -4.84 10.92
CA TYR A 290 -98.98 -5.65 10.24
C TYR A 290 -99.10 -5.57 8.71
N ASP A 291 -100.31 -5.58 8.15
CA ASP A 291 -100.52 -5.43 6.71
C ASP A 291 -100.04 -4.05 6.22
N LYS A 292 -100.26 -2.99 7.00
CA LYS A 292 -99.70 -1.65 6.73
C LYS A 292 -98.17 -1.63 6.77
N LEU A 293 -97.54 -2.26 7.77
CA LEU A 293 -96.09 -2.34 7.88
C LEU A 293 -95.47 -3.15 6.72
N LEU A 294 -96.11 -4.25 6.32
CA LEU A 294 -95.73 -5.05 5.15
C LEU A 294 -95.88 -4.28 3.84
N LEU A 295 -96.91 -3.44 3.72
CA LEU A 295 -97.09 -2.58 2.55
C LEU A 295 -96.01 -1.49 2.47
N GLN A 296 -95.68 -0.85 3.59
CA GLN A 296 -94.59 0.13 3.65
C GLN A 296 -93.24 -0.52 3.33
N ALA A 297 -92.91 -1.66 3.94
CA ALA A 297 -91.66 -2.36 3.66
C ALA A 297 -91.52 -2.79 2.17
N LYS A 298 -92.63 -3.12 1.49
CA LYS A 298 -92.65 -3.36 0.04
C LYS A 298 -92.37 -2.08 -0.76
N GLN A 299 -92.95 -0.95 -0.37
CA GLN A 299 -92.71 0.34 -1.02
C GLN A 299 -91.25 0.79 -0.85
N ASP A 300 -90.68 0.67 0.35
CA ASP A 300 -89.29 1.02 0.65
C ASP A 300 -88.31 0.15 -0.16
N VAL A 301 -88.58 -1.15 -0.28
CA VAL A 301 -87.79 -2.08 -1.12
C VAL A 301 -87.86 -1.73 -2.61
N GLU A 302 -89.05 -1.38 -3.14
CA GLU A 302 -89.15 -1.00 -4.55
C GLU A 302 -88.46 0.35 -4.84
N ALA A 303 -88.61 1.33 -3.95
CA ALA A 303 -87.90 2.61 -4.04
C ALA A 303 -86.36 2.43 -3.99
N GLN A 304 -85.85 1.48 -3.19
CA GLN A 304 -84.43 1.13 -3.18
C GLN A 304 -83.97 0.48 -4.50
N LYS A 305 -84.78 -0.38 -5.13
CA LYS A 305 -84.47 -0.91 -6.48
C LYS A 305 -84.45 0.20 -7.53
N GLU A 306 -85.40 1.13 -7.50
CA GLU A 306 -85.44 2.27 -8.43
C GLU A 306 -84.25 3.22 -8.22
N ALA A 307 -83.76 3.37 -6.98
CA ALA A 307 -82.54 4.11 -6.69
C ALA A 307 -81.29 3.37 -7.21
N ALA A 308 -81.19 2.05 -6.98
CA ALA A 308 -80.09 1.22 -7.47
C ALA A 308 -80.03 1.18 -9.01
N ALA A 309 -81.18 1.06 -9.69
CA ALA A 309 -81.27 1.07 -11.14
C ALA A 309 -80.82 2.41 -11.75
N ARG A 310 -81.18 3.53 -11.11
CA ARG A 310 -80.68 4.87 -11.51
C ARG A 310 -79.17 5.00 -11.32
N ALA A 311 -78.65 4.63 -10.16
CA ALA A 311 -77.21 4.66 -9.88
C ALA A 311 -76.40 3.76 -10.85
N GLN A 312 -76.94 2.59 -11.23
CA GLN A 312 -76.35 1.71 -12.23
C GLN A 312 -76.35 2.35 -13.64
N GLY A 313 -77.42 3.06 -14.00
CA GLY A 313 -77.51 3.84 -15.24
C GLY A 313 -76.49 4.98 -15.29
N GLU A 314 -76.41 5.78 -14.23
CA GLU A 314 -75.45 6.89 -14.08
C GLU A 314 -74.00 6.39 -14.17
N LEU A 315 -73.68 5.27 -13.51
CA LEU A 315 -72.35 4.65 -13.57
C LEU A 315 -72.03 4.13 -14.99
N GLY A 316 -73.01 3.53 -15.68
CA GLY A 316 -72.86 3.10 -17.07
C GLY A 316 -72.71 4.26 -18.06
N GLU A 317 -73.31 5.42 -17.80
CA GLU A 317 -73.04 6.64 -18.57
C GLU A 317 -71.64 7.20 -18.29
N LEU A 318 -71.20 7.22 -17.03
CA LEU A 318 -69.89 7.74 -16.65
C LEU A 318 -68.76 6.87 -17.23
N GLN A 319 -68.92 5.55 -17.20
CA GLN A 319 -68.00 4.61 -17.84
C GLN A 319 -67.90 4.87 -19.35
N ARG A 320 -69.04 5.00 -20.06
CA ARG A 320 -69.05 5.27 -21.50
C ARG A 320 -68.34 6.58 -21.85
N ARG A 321 -68.58 7.64 -21.08
CA ARG A 321 -67.89 8.94 -21.24
C ARG A 321 -66.39 8.83 -20.99
N TYR A 322 -65.95 7.95 -20.08
CA TYR A 322 -64.53 7.66 -19.87
C TYR A 322 -63.92 6.91 -21.06
N GLU A 323 -64.59 5.89 -21.57
CA GLU A 323 -64.18 5.13 -22.77
C GLU A 323 -64.09 6.04 -24.01
N GLU A 324 -65.08 6.92 -24.22
CA GLU A 324 -65.08 7.98 -25.24
C GLU A 324 -63.85 8.90 -25.10
N ARG A 325 -63.54 9.40 -23.88
CA ARG A 325 -62.33 10.21 -23.63
C ARG A 325 -61.03 9.44 -23.86
N CYS A 326 -60.97 8.15 -23.55
CA CYS A 326 -59.81 7.31 -23.84
C CYS A 326 -59.58 7.18 -25.36
N MET A 327 -60.65 7.02 -26.15
CA MET A 327 -60.56 7.03 -27.61
C MET A 327 -60.06 8.36 -28.16
N GLU A 328 -60.66 9.50 -27.75
CA GLU A 328 -60.22 10.84 -28.14
C GLU A 328 -58.72 11.07 -27.87
N LEU A 329 -58.22 10.62 -26.72
CA LEU A 329 -56.81 10.74 -26.33
C LEU A 329 -55.87 9.88 -27.18
N VAL A 330 -56.32 8.70 -27.64
CA VAL A 330 -55.57 7.86 -28.57
C VAL A 330 -55.52 8.51 -29.95
N GLU A 331 -56.67 8.95 -30.48
CA GLU A 331 -56.77 9.62 -31.78
C GLU A 331 -55.91 10.89 -31.83
N ALA A 332 -56.01 11.77 -30.82
CA ALA A 332 -55.18 12.98 -30.74
C ALA A 332 -53.67 12.66 -30.67
N ARG A 333 -53.28 11.58 -29.99
CA ARG A 333 -51.89 11.12 -29.91
C ARG A 333 -51.39 10.57 -31.25
N GLU A 334 -52.26 9.99 -32.08
CA GLU A 334 -51.93 9.51 -33.42
C GLU A 334 -51.89 10.65 -34.44
N GLN A 335 -52.84 11.59 -34.39
CA GLN A 335 -52.82 12.82 -35.18
C GLN A 335 -51.52 13.60 -34.94
N LEU A 336 -51.11 13.81 -33.68
CA LEU A 336 -49.85 14.48 -33.34
C LEU A 336 -48.60 13.72 -33.83
N ARG A 337 -48.64 12.39 -33.92
CA ARG A 337 -47.54 11.59 -34.52
C ARG A 337 -47.50 11.76 -36.04
N ALA A 338 -48.65 11.72 -36.70
CA ALA A 338 -48.79 11.90 -38.15
C ALA A 338 -48.35 13.31 -38.58
N GLU A 339 -48.77 14.35 -37.84
CA GLU A 339 -48.32 15.73 -38.02
C GLU A 339 -46.79 15.83 -37.88
N ARG A 340 -46.22 15.32 -36.77
CA ARG A 340 -44.76 15.30 -36.56
C ARG A 340 -43.98 14.48 -37.59
N LEU A 341 -44.60 13.56 -38.32
CA LEU A 341 -44.00 12.88 -39.46
C LEU A 341 -44.08 13.75 -40.72
N SER A 342 -45.26 14.33 -40.99
CA SER A 342 -45.49 15.27 -42.09
C SER A 342 -44.57 16.49 -42.03
N SER A 343 -44.46 17.17 -40.87
CA SER A 343 -43.55 18.31 -40.69
C SER A 343 -42.07 17.96 -40.86
N ARG A 344 -41.67 16.71 -40.57
CA ARG A 344 -40.29 16.25 -40.83
C ARG A 344 -40.07 15.93 -42.31
N TYR A 345 -41.09 15.44 -43.00
CA TYR A 345 -41.06 15.19 -44.44
C TYR A 345 -40.97 16.51 -45.23
N THR A 346 -41.87 17.47 -44.99
CA THR A 346 -41.88 18.76 -45.70
C THR A 346 -40.60 19.55 -45.49
N VAL A 347 -40.10 19.66 -44.26
CA VAL A 347 -38.79 20.29 -43.97
C VAL A 347 -37.63 19.53 -44.62
N GLY A 348 -37.75 18.22 -44.83
CA GLY A 348 -36.80 17.42 -45.60
C GLY A 348 -36.81 17.76 -47.09
N GLU A 349 -38.00 17.87 -47.69
CA GLU A 349 -38.16 18.27 -49.09
C GLU A 349 -37.71 19.71 -49.34
N GLU A 350 -38.07 20.67 -48.48
CA GLU A 350 -37.62 22.06 -48.60
C GLU A 350 -36.09 22.16 -48.58
N ARG A 351 -35.42 21.42 -47.68
CA ARG A 351 -33.96 21.34 -47.63
C ARG A 351 -33.37 20.74 -48.90
N LYS A 352 -33.97 19.67 -49.43
CA LYS A 352 -33.55 19.05 -50.69
C LYS A 352 -33.70 20.04 -51.86
N CYS A 353 -34.88 20.62 -52.07
CA CYS A 353 -35.11 21.58 -53.14
C CYS A 353 -34.25 22.85 -52.99
N SER A 354 -33.86 23.22 -51.76
CA SER A 354 -32.90 24.31 -51.52
C SER A 354 -31.46 23.92 -51.85
N ALA A 355 -31.05 22.67 -51.58
CA ALA A 355 -29.77 22.13 -52.04
C ALA A 355 -29.71 22.07 -53.57
N ASP A 356 -30.73 21.46 -54.21
CA ASP A 356 -30.87 21.36 -55.67
C ASP A 356 -30.78 22.75 -56.35
N ARG A 357 -31.35 23.81 -55.74
CA ARG A 357 -31.19 25.20 -56.21
C ARG A 357 -29.76 25.70 -56.06
N ALA A 358 -29.12 25.44 -54.91
CA ALA A 358 -27.74 25.87 -54.67
C ALA A 358 -26.73 25.15 -55.58
N ASP A 359 -26.97 23.88 -55.95
CA ASP A 359 -26.14 23.14 -56.91
C ASP A 359 -26.30 23.65 -58.35
N ARG A 360 -27.50 24.11 -58.74
CA ARG A 360 -27.67 24.83 -60.02
C ARG A 360 -26.92 26.17 -60.01
N MET A 361 -27.06 26.97 -58.96
CA MET A 361 -26.33 28.24 -58.83
C MET A 361 -24.80 28.04 -58.84
N ARG A 362 -24.28 26.98 -58.20
CA ARG A 362 -22.86 26.58 -58.29
C ARG A 362 -22.46 26.29 -59.74
N SER A 363 -23.19 25.39 -60.40
CA SER A 363 -22.95 24.99 -61.79
C SER A 363 -22.97 26.17 -62.77
N GLU A 364 -23.86 27.15 -62.53
CA GLU A 364 -23.95 28.39 -63.31
C GLU A 364 -22.74 29.31 -63.07
N LEU A 365 -22.30 29.48 -61.82
CA LEU A 365 -21.09 30.24 -61.49
C LEU A 365 -19.83 29.59 -62.10
N ASP A 366 -19.65 28.28 -61.91
CA ASP A 366 -18.53 27.52 -62.49
C ASP A 366 -18.47 27.67 -64.03
N SER A 367 -19.64 27.71 -64.69
CA SER A 367 -19.73 27.92 -66.14
C SER A 367 -19.40 29.36 -66.56
N MET A 368 -19.71 30.37 -65.74
CA MET A 368 -19.35 31.76 -66.01
C MET A 368 -17.87 32.02 -65.75
N ASP A 369 -17.29 31.47 -64.68
CA ASP A 369 -15.85 31.57 -64.41
C ASP A 369 -15.02 30.89 -65.51
N ALA A 370 -15.46 29.73 -66.02
CA ALA A 370 -14.83 29.10 -67.19
C ALA A 370 -14.82 30.00 -68.43
N ARG A 371 -15.93 30.71 -68.71
CA ARG A 371 -16.01 31.70 -69.81
C ARG A 371 -15.12 32.92 -69.57
N LEU A 372 -15.07 33.43 -68.34
CA LEU A 372 -14.18 34.54 -67.98
C LEU A 372 -12.70 34.16 -68.15
N GLU A 373 -12.33 32.91 -67.84
CA GLU A 373 -10.99 32.38 -68.11
C GLU A 373 -10.70 32.19 -69.61
N GLU A 374 -11.69 31.87 -70.45
CA GLU A 374 -11.53 31.90 -71.90
C GLU A 374 -11.29 33.32 -72.44
N GLU A 375 -12.12 34.30 -72.06
CA GLU A 375 -11.94 35.69 -72.53
C GLU A 375 -10.63 36.30 -72.00
N ARG A 376 -10.18 35.92 -70.79
CA ARG A 376 -8.84 36.29 -70.27
C ARG A 376 -7.71 35.74 -71.16
N LYS A 377 -7.80 34.48 -71.60
CA LYS A 377 -6.82 33.87 -72.51
C LYS A 377 -6.80 34.57 -73.87
N ARG A 378 -7.97 34.75 -74.50
CA ARG A 378 -8.09 35.47 -75.79
C ARG A 378 -7.57 36.91 -75.69
N SER A 379 -7.82 37.59 -74.57
CA SER A 379 -7.29 38.94 -74.31
C SER A 379 -5.76 38.95 -74.20
N ALA A 380 -5.17 37.95 -73.54
CA ALA A 380 -3.72 37.80 -73.46
C ALA A 380 -3.09 37.42 -74.81
N GLU A 381 -3.75 36.57 -75.60
CA GLU A 381 -3.33 36.21 -76.97
C GLU A 381 -3.36 37.40 -77.92
N LEU A 382 -4.32 38.32 -77.79
CA LEU A 382 -4.38 39.58 -78.54
C LEU A 382 -3.29 40.57 -78.10
N LEU A 383 -2.98 40.65 -76.80
CA LEU A 383 -1.89 41.49 -76.28
C LEU A 383 -0.49 41.02 -76.69
N LEU A 384 -0.34 39.80 -77.20
CA LEU A 384 0.91 39.29 -77.78
C LEU A 384 1.05 39.58 -79.29
N GLN A 385 0.08 40.25 -79.91
CA GLN A 385 0.05 40.58 -81.35
C GLN A 385 0.28 42.08 -81.63
N VAL A 386 0.58 42.88 -80.60
CA VAL A 386 0.78 44.34 -80.64
C VAL A 386 2.17 44.71 -80.12
#